data_AF-A0A1B2EQ39-F1
#
_entry.id   AF-A0A1B2EQ39-F1
#
_cell.length_a   1.000
_cell.length_b   1.000
_cell.length_c   1.000
_cell.angle_alpha   90.00
_cell.angle_beta   90.00
_cell.angle_gamma   90.00
#
_symmetry.space_group_name_H-M   'P 1'
#
loop_
_entity.id
_entity.type
_entity.pdbx_description
1 polymer ?
#
loop_
_entity_poly.entity_id
_entity_poly.type
_entity_poly.pdbx_seq_one_letter_code
_entity_poly.pdbx_strand_id
1 'polypeptide(L)'
;MKPLNATQDDYLDALKRNAQVVVLGPAGTGKTWIAATYAADLFRQRRIRKIILTRPNVPSGRSLGFFPGTLEEKFGPWAAPVIEAIKERIGAAAYEIAVKNGDIEMVPFEVMRGRSWRDAFILLDEAQNATPAEMKTFLTRIGEDCTVVINGDVSQCDLRETSGLRTVIHLIKSQMLPVPIVEFTLNDIVRSGVCEMWVRAFEEVHC
;
A
#
# COMPACT_ATOMS: atom_id res chain seq x y z
N MET A 1 12.85 9.01 -8.76
CA MET A 1 12.19 8.20 -9.80
C MET A 1 11.48 9.14 -10.78
N LYS A 2 11.28 8.72 -12.05
CA LYS A 2 10.59 9.52 -13.08
C LYS A 2 9.19 8.94 -13.31
N PRO A 3 8.12 9.75 -13.24
CA PRO A 3 6.77 9.30 -13.57
C PRO A 3 6.64 8.99 -15.08
N LEU A 4 5.76 8.07 -15.42
CA LEU A 4 5.51 7.65 -16.80
C LEU A 4 4.22 8.25 -17.39
N ASN A 5 3.33 8.76 -16.54
CA ASN A 5 2.13 9.49 -16.91
C ASN A 5 1.85 10.60 -15.87
N ALA A 6 0.86 11.46 -16.16
CA ALA A 6 0.51 12.58 -15.30
C ALA A 6 0.03 12.14 -13.91
N THR A 7 -0.78 11.08 -13.83
CA THR A 7 -1.32 10.58 -12.55
C THR A 7 -0.21 10.05 -11.63
N GLN A 8 0.84 9.44 -12.20
CA GLN A 8 2.04 9.06 -11.43
C GLN A 8 2.82 10.29 -10.92
N ASP A 9 2.85 11.38 -11.69
CA ASP A 9 3.48 12.63 -11.27
C ASP A 9 2.68 13.27 -10.13
N ASP A 10 1.35 13.37 -10.27
CA ASP A 10 0.44 13.84 -9.23
C ASP A 10 0.58 13.00 -7.94
N TYR A 11 0.71 11.68 -8.08
CA TYR A 11 0.93 10.81 -6.95
C TYR A 11 2.27 11.10 -6.24
N LEU A 12 3.37 11.23 -7.00
CA LEU A 12 4.67 11.58 -6.44
C LEU A 12 4.65 12.95 -5.75
N ASP A 13 3.93 13.91 -6.31
CA ASP A 13 3.77 15.23 -5.71
C ASP A 13 2.92 15.20 -4.43
N ALA A 14 1.87 14.38 -4.39
CA ALA A 14 1.09 14.13 -3.19
C ALA A 14 1.97 13.54 -2.07
N LEU A 15 2.81 12.55 -2.39
CA LEU A 15 3.74 11.92 -1.43
C LEU A 15 4.81 12.88 -0.88
N LYS A 16 5.21 13.90 -1.65
CA LYS A 16 6.19 14.90 -1.20
C LYS A 16 5.59 15.90 -0.22
N ARG A 17 4.30 16.21 -0.37
CA ARG A 17 3.65 17.36 0.29
C ARG A 17 2.75 16.98 1.46
N ASN A 18 2.37 15.71 1.59
CA ASN A 18 1.34 15.28 2.54
C ASN A 18 1.84 14.13 3.42
N ALA A 19 1.45 14.16 4.69
CA ALA A 19 1.73 13.08 5.64
C ALA A 19 0.83 11.85 5.42
N GLN A 20 -0.28 12.00 4.69
CA GLN A 20 -1.15 10.90 4.33
C GLN A 20 -1.64 11.07 2.89
N VAL A 21 -1.69 9.97 2.14
CA VAL A 21 -2.22 9.92 0.77
C VAL A 21 -3.09 8.68 0.62
N VAL A 22 -4.28 8.85 0.04
CA VAL A 22 -5.10 7.72 -0.42
C VAL A 22 -4.90 7.59 -1.92
N VAL A 23 -4.67 6.37 -2.39
CA VAL A 23 -4.37 6.07 -3.79
C VAL A 23 -5.28 4.95 -4.25
N LEU A 24 -6.01 5.23 -5.33
CA LEU A 24 -6.99 4.32 -5.90
C LEU A 24 -6.60 3.94 -7.32
N GLY A 25 -7.04 2.78 -7.76
CA GLY A 25 -7.07 2.42 -9.18
C GLY A 25 -6.56 1.01 -9.47
N PRO A 26 -6.60 0.59 -10.74
CA PRO A 26 -6.42 -0.80 -11.12
C PRO A 26 -4.99 -1.32 -10.90
N ALA A 27 -4.85 -2.64 -10.95
CA ALA A 27 -3.55 -3.30 -10.98
C ALA A 27 -2.74 -2.86 -12.22
N GLY A 28 -1.42 -2.75 -12.07
CA GLY A 28 -0.52 -2.38 -13.18
C GLY A 28 -0.35 -0.87 -13.43
N THR A 29 -1.00 -0.01 -12.64
CA THR A 29 -0.80 1.46 -12.66
C THR A 29 0.48 1.92 -11.95
N GLY A 30 1.11 1.02 -11.19
CA GLY A 30 2.36 1.28 -10.46
C GLY A 30 2.16 1.82 -9.05
N LYS A 31 0.92 2.01 -8.58
CA LYS A 31 0.58 2.59 -7.26
C LYS A 31 1.38 2.00 -6.08
N THR A 32 1.46 0.67 -5.97
CA THR A 32 2.22 0.00 -4.91
C THR A 32 3.74 0.16 -5.09
N TRP A 33 4.23 -0.02 -6.32
CA TRP A 33 5.66 0.05 -6.64
C TRP A 33 6.23 1.46 -6.41
N ILE A 34 5.47 2.50 -6.78
CA ILE A 34 5.81 3.91 -6.56
C ILE A 34 5.93 4.19 -5.06
N ALA A 35 4.96 3.74 -4.25
CA ALA A 35 4.99 3.91 -2.80
C ALA A 35 6.23 3.25 -2.19
N ALA A 36 6.51 2.00 -2.57
CA ALA A 36 7.64 1.22 -2.08
C ALA A 36 8.99 1.85 -2.44
N THR A 37 9.13 2.29 -3.69
CA THR A 37 10.34 2.95 -4.19
C THR A 37 10.57 4.29 -3.48
N TYR A 38 9.52 5.08 -3.28
CA TYR A 38 9.60 6.34 -2.57
C TYR A 38 9.98 6.13 -1.09
N ALA A 39 9.37 5.15 -0.42
CA ALA A 39 9.73 4.77 0.96
C ALA A 39 11.21 4.38 1.07
N ALA A 40 11.69 3.54 0.13
CA ALA A 40 13.08 3.10 0.09
C ALA A 40 14.06 4.25 -0.15
N ASP A 41 13.68 5.25 -0.97
CA ASP A 41 14.47 6.46 -1.15
C ASP A 41 14.56 7.30 0.12
N LEU A 42 13.45 7.51 0.82
CA LEU A 42 13.44 8.21 2.10
C LEU A 42 14.29 7.49 3.14
N PHE A 43 14.17 6.16 3.23
CA PHE A 43 14.93 5.33 4.15
C PHE A 43 16.44 5.41 3.87
N ARG A 44 16.84 5.26 2.60
CA ARG A 44 18.24 5.41 2.17
C ARG A 44 18.82 6.78 2.45
N GLN A 45 18.00 7.83 2.32
CA GLN A 45 18.37 9.21 2.63
C GLN A 45 18.32 9.52 4.13
N ARG A 46 17.99 8.55 4.99
CA ARG A 46 17.80 8.69 6.43
C ARG A 46 16.75 9.75 6.81
N ARG A 47 15.75 9.95 5.95
CA ARG A 47 14.61 10.85 6.19
C ARG A 47 13.50 10.20 6.99
N ILE A 48 13.52 8.87 7.07
CA ILE A 48 12.66 8.05 7.90
C ILE A 48 13.53 6.97 8.57
N ARG A 49 13.12 6.50 9.74
CA ARG A 49 13.77 5.37 10.42
C ARG A 49 13.16 4.02 10.09
N LYS A 50 11.88 3.96 9.72
CA LYS A 50 11.19 2.69 9.45
C LYS A 50 10.35 2.66 8.19
N ILE A 51 10.25 1.48 7.59
CA ILE A 51 9.23 1.14 6.58
C ILE A 51 8.34 0.04 7.16
N ILE A 52 7.04 0.31 7.23
CA ILE A 52 6.04 -0.64 7.71
C ILE A 52 5.14 -1.02 6.55
N LEU A 53 5.12 -2.30 6.23
CA LEU A 53 4.29 -2.87 5.18
C LEU A 53 3.13 -3.61 5.82
N THR A 54 1.91 -3.33 5.39
CA THR A 54 0.74 -4.03 5.90
C THR A 54 -0.30 -4.25 4.82
N ARG A 55 -1.06 -5.32 4.98
CA ARG A 55 -2.12 -5.75 4.08
C ARG A 55 -3.24 -6.39 4.91
N PRO A 56 -4.52 -6.06 4.67
CA PRO A 56 -5.64 -6.71 5.35
C PRO A 56 -5.70 -8.20 4.99
N ASN A 57 -6.24 -9.01 5.90
CA ASN A 57 -6.48 -10.40 5.60
C ASN A 57 -7.65 -10.54 4.62
N VAL A 58 -7.41 -11.14 3.46
CA VAL A 58 -8.50 -11.50 2.55
C VAL A 58 -9.19 -12.75 3.11
N PRO A 59 -10.52 -12.77 3.30
CA PRO A 59 -11.25 -13.95 3.73
C PRO A 59 -11.33 -15.01 2.62
N SER A 60 -10.21 -15.63 2.24
CA SER A 60 -10.15 -16.71 1.24
C SER A 60 -10.63 -18.06 1.78
N GLY A 61 -11.42 -18.08 2.86
CA GLY A 61 -11.87 -19.29 3.54
C GLY A 61 -10.78 -20.04 4.31
N ARG A 62 -9.52 -19.57 4.29
CA ARG A 62 -8.43 -20.05 5.15
C ARG A 62 -7.74 -18.84 5.78
N SER A 63 -7.76 -18.77 7.12
CA SER A 63 -6.97 -17.77 7.85
C SER A 63 -5.48 -17.91 7.49
N LEU A 64 -4.75 -16.80 7.36
CA LEU A 64 -3.28 -16.77 7.24
C LEU A 64 -2.56 -17.58 8.35
N GLY A 65 -3.26 -17.89 9.44
CA GLY A 65 -2.81 -18.85 10.45
C GLY A 65 -2.57 -20.28 9.94
N PHE A 66 -3.12 -20.67 8.78
CA PHE A 66 -3.05 -22.05 8.26
C PHE A 66 -1.76 -22.44 7.53
N PHE A 67 -0.96 -21.48 7.07
CA PHE A 67 0.32 -21.81 6.44
C PHE A 67 1.39 -22.07 7.52
N PRO A 68 2.09 -23.21 7.52
CA PRO A 68 3.27 -23.40 8.35
C PRO A 68 4.40 -22.47 7.86
N GLY A 69 5.14 -21.84 8.77
CA GLY A 69 6.29 -20.99 8.42
C GLY A 69 6.42 -19.71 9.27
N THR A 70 7.53 -19.00 9.11
CA THR A 70 7.77 -17.68 9.72
C THR A 70 6.78 -16.65 9.16
N LEU A 71 6.62 -15.50 9.84
CA LEU A 71 5.79 -14.42 9.31
C LEU A 71 6.28 -13.99 7.92
N GLU A 72 7.59 -13.91 7.69
CA GLU A 72 8.14 -13.60 6.36
C GLU A 72 7.76 -14.63 5.30
N GLU A 73 7.76 -15.93 5.62
CA GLU A 73 7.33 -16.99 4.68
C GLU A 73 5.84 -16.87 4.33
N LYS A 74 5.02 -16.38 5.27
CA LYS A 74 3.58 -16.16 5.06
C LYS A 74 3.28 -14.92 4.23
N PHE A 75 4.01 -13.82 4.46
CA PHE A 75 3.81 -12.56 3.73
C PHE A 75 4.61 -12.49 2.42
N GLY A 76 5.63 -13.33 2.25
CA GLY A 76 6.57 -13.34 1.13
C GLY A 76 5.91 -13.27 -0.25
N PRO A 77 4.89 -14.12 -0.56
CA PRO A 77 4.29 -14.14 -1.89
C PRO A 77 3.65 -12.81 -2.34
N TRP A 78 2.94 -12.11 -1.45
CA TRP A 78 2.30 -10.84 -1.83
C TRP A 78 3.24 -9.64 -1.64
N ALA A 79 4.17 -9.71 -0.68
CA ALA A 79 5.11 -8.64 -0.43
C ALA A 79 6.25 -8.63 -1.47
N ALA A 80 6.44 -9.71 -2.24
CA ALA A 80 7.54 -9.85 -3.20
C ALA A 80 7.73 -8.61 -4.11
N PRO A 81 6.71 -8.06 -4.78
CA PRO A 81 6.89 -6.87 -5.64
C PRO A 81 7.33 -5.62 -4.86
N VAL A 82 6.87 -5.48 -3.61
CA VAL A 82 7.25 -4.38 -2.71
C VAL A 82 8.70 -4.55 -2.25
N ILE A 83 9.07 -5.77 -1.87
CA ILE A 83 10.42 -6.13 -1.43
C ILE A 83 11.42 -5.92 -2.57
N GLU A 84 11.10 -6.36 -3.78
CA GLU A 84 11.92 -6.13 -4.97
C GLU A 84 12.14 -4.64 -5.21
N ALA A 85 11.08 -3.83 -5.20
CA ALA A 85 11.18 -2.38 -5.35
C ALA A 85 12.07 -1.73 -4.29
N ILE A 86 12.00 -2.17 -3.03
CA ILE A 86 12.88 -1.67 -1.97
C ILE A 86 14.33 -2.12 -2.20
N LYS A 87 14.55 -3.40 -2.50
CA LYS A 87 15.88 -4.00 -2.76
C LYS A 87 16.58 -3.32 -3.94
N GLU A 88 15.87 -2.92 -4.99
CA GLU A 88 16.43 -2.16 -6.11
C GLU A 88 17.01 -0.80 -5.69
N ARG A 89 16.47 -0.17 -4.63
CA ARG A 89 16.90 1.16 -4.18
C ARG A 89 17.99 1.13 -3.14
N ILE A 90 17.93 0.18 -2.20
CA ILE A 90 18.86 0.11 -1.05
C ILE A 90 19.88 -1.03 -1.17
N GLY A 91 19.67 -1.97 -2.09
CA GLY A 91 20.46 -3.18 -2.25
C GLY A 91 19.96 -4.33 -1.37
N ALA A 92 20.11 -5.56 -1.86
CA ALA A 92 19.63 -6.76 -1.17
C ALA A 92 20.25 -6.92 0.23
N ALA A 93 21.57 -6.77 0.37
CA ALA A 93 22.25 -6.92 1.65
C ALA A 93 21.76 -5.89 2.71
N ALA A 94 21.54 -4.64 2.31
CA ALA A 94 21.03 -3.61 3.20
C ALA A 94 19.58 -3.87 3.61
N TYR A 95 18.75 -4.38 2.69
CA TYR A 95 17.39 -4.81 2.99
C TYR A 95 17.38 -5.93 4.06
N GLU A 96 18.18 -6.98 3.89
CA GLU A 96 18.21 -8.08 4.87
C GLU A 96 18.65 -7.60 6.26
N ILE A 97 19.62 -6.68 6.33
CA ILE A 97 20.03 -6.05 7.59
C ILE A 97 18.88 -5.22 8.19
N ALA A 98 18.21 -4.40 7.39
CA ALA A 98 17.11 -3.55 7.84
C ALA A 98 15.91 -4.37 8.35
N VAL A 99 15.60 -5.49 7.69
CA VAL A 99 14.58 -6.43 8.18
C VAL A 99 14.99 -7.05 9.51
N LYS A 100 16.23 -7.55 9.61
CA LYS A 100 16.76 -8.14 10.85
C LYS A 100 16.75 -7.16 12.03
N ASN A 101 16.98 -5.88 11.77
CA ASN A 101 16.94 -4.82 12.78
C ASN A 101 15.52 -4.36 13.14
N GLY A 102 14.50 -4.79 12.38
CA GLY A 102 13.13 -4.30 12.51
C GLY A 102 12.94 -2.86 12.02
N ASP A 103 13.82 -2.39 11.14
CA ASP A 103 13.71 -1.11 10.45
C ASP A 103 12.75 -1.23 9.25
N ILE A 104 12.68 -2.41 8.63
CA ILE A 104 11.66 -2.76 7.63
C ILE A 104 10.87 -3.93 8.19
N GLU A 105 9.57 -3.75 8.40
CA GLU A 105 8.73 -4.78 9.02
C GLU A 105 7.41 -4.98 8.26
N MET A 106 7.00 -6.25 8.15
CA MET A 106 5.66 -6.62 7.70
C MET A 106 4.77 -6.82 8.92
N VAL A 107 3.70 -6.03 9.02
CA VAL A 107 2.87 -5.97 10.22
C VAL A 107 1.44 -6.43 9.89
N PRO A 108 1.00 -7.59 10.41
CA PRO A 108 -0.39 -8.01 10.32
C PRO A 108 -1.34 -7.06 11.06
N PHE A 109 -2.60 -6.99 10.62
CA PHE A 109 -3.62 -6.17 11.29
C PHE A 109 -3.89 -6.63 12.73
N GLU A 110 -3.78 -7.92 13.00
CA GLU A 110 -4.07 -8.54 14.30
C GLU A 110 -3.13 -8.06 15.40
N VAL A 111 -1.91 -7.67 15.05
CA VAL A 111 -0.89 -7.21 16.00
C VAL A 111 -0.76 -5.68 16.04
N MET A 112 -1.61 -4.93 15.33
CA MET A 112 -1.58 -3.46 15.33
C MET A 112 -2.09 -2.85 16.64
N ARG A 113 -2.97 -3.55 17.35
CA ARG A 113 -3.52 -3.05 18.62
C ARG A 113 -2.39 -2.87 19.63
N GLY A 114 -2.35 -1.70 20.27
CA GLY A 114 -1.31 -1.36 21.25
C GLY A 114 0.03 -0.91 20.65
N ARG A 115 0.19 -0.91 19.32
CA ARG A 115 1.36 -0.31 18.66
C ARG A 115 1.15 1.19 18.44
N SER A 116 2.24 1.93 18.25
CA SER A 116 2.23 3.29 17.72
C SER A 116 3.49 3.46 16.88
N TRP A 117 3.34 4.06 15.71
CA TRP A 117 4.46 4.27 14.79
C TRP A 117 4.85 5.74 14.77
N ARG A 118 6.16 6.00 14.70
CA ARG A 118 6.74 7.34 14.60
C ARG A 118 7.93 7.28 13.66
N ASP A 119 8.20 8.38 12.96
CA ASP A 119 9.35 8.51 12.06
C ASP A 119 9.45 7.34 11.06
N ALA A 120 8.32 7.08 10.39
CA ALA A 120 8.13 5.89 9.59
C ALA A 120 7.29 6.16 8.34
N PHE A 121 7.59 5.42 7.28
CA PHE A 121 6.71 5.29 6.13
C PHE A 121 5.86 4.04 6.27
N ILE A 122 4.54 4.19 6.21
CA ILE A 122 3.59 3.10 6.37
C ILE A 122 2.81 2.92 5.07
N LEU A 123 2.93 1.73 4.47
CA LEU A 123 2.18 1.32 3.29
C LEU A 123 1.13 0.30 3.67
N LEU A 124 -0.14 0.71 3.63
CA LEU A 124 -1.28 -0.19 3.65
C LEU A 124 -1.68 -0.51 2.21
N ASP A 125 -1.39 -1.74 1.77
CA ASP A 125 -1.76 -2.22 0.44
C ASP A 125 -3.07 -3.00 0.49
N GLU A 126 -3.80 -3.00 -0.63
CA GLU A 126 -5.05 -3.74 -0.82
C GLU A 126 -6.11 -3.36 0.22
N ALA A 127 -6.16 -2.07 0.52
CA ALA A 127 -6.99 -1.46 1.55
C ALA A 127 -8.50 -1.70 1.34
N GLN A 128 -8.94 -2.02 0.11
CA GLN A 128 -10.33 -2.36 -0.16
C GLN A 128 -10.81 -3.58 0.64
N ASN A 129 -9.87 -4.45 1.04
CA ASN A 129 -10.13 -5.65 1.80
C ASN A 129 -10.05 -5.47 3.32
N ALA A 130 -9.85 -4.24 3.80
CA ALA A 130 -9.99 -3.91 5.22
C ALA A 130 -11.45 -3.65 5.56
N THR A 131 -11.91 -4.12 6.72
CA THR A 131 -13.18 -3.68 7.31
C THR A 131 -13.07 -2.25 7.87
N PRO A 132 -14.19 -1.55 8.15
CA PRO A 132 -14.16 -0.23 8.77
C PRO A 132 -13.51 -0.24 10.16
N ALA A 133 -13.69 -1.34 10.91
CA ALA A 133 -13.10 -1.51 12.24
C ALA A 133 -11.57 -1.67 12.19
N GLU A 134 -11.07 -2.45 11.23
CA GLU A 134 -9.63 -2.60 10.97
C GLU A 134 -9.02 -1.27 10.52
N MET A 135 -9.67 -0.58 9.58
CA MET A 135 -9.21 0.71 9.09
C MET A 135 -9.15 1.76 10.20
N LYS A 136 -10.17 1.83 11.08
CA LYS A 136 -10.15 2.68 12.27
C LYS A 136 -9.02 2.31 13.22
N THR A 137 -8.78 1.02 13.42
CA THR A 137 -7.67 0.54 14.26
C THR A 137 -6.34 1.04 13.68
N PHE A 138 -6.08 0.79 12.40
CA PHE A 138 -4.88 1.22 11.68
C PHE A 138 -4.64 2.73 11.76
N LEU A 139 -5.63 3.53 11.35
CA LEU A 139 -5.51 4.99 11.28
C LEU A 139 -5.22 5.65 12.62
N THR A 140 -5.71 5.07 13.72
CA THR A 140 -5.48 5.60 15.08
C THR A 140 -4.13 5.20 15.69
N ARG A 141 -3.28 4.45 14.96
CA ARG A 141 -1.92 4.07 15.41
C ARG A 141 -0.82 4.96 14.83
N ILE A 142 -1.14 5.78 13.83
CA ILE A 142 -0.20 6.69 13.18
C ILE A 142 0.19 7.79 14.17
N GLY A 143 1.48 7.93 14.45
CA GLY A 143 2.04 8.96 15.32
C GLY A 143 2.75 10.06 14.54
N GLU A 144 3.63 10.77 15.24
CA GLU A 144 4.40 11.90 14.69
C GLU A 144 5.42 11.46 13.62
N ASP A 145 5.70 12.37 12.69
CA ASP A 145 6.67 12.19 11.60
C ASP A 145 6.45 10.93 10.74
N CYS A 146 5.18 10.54 10.58
CA CYS A 146 4.79 9.45 9.71
C CYS A 146 4.36 9.94 8.33
N THR A 147 4.71 9.18 7.29
CA THR A 147 4.06 9.26 5.97
C THR A 147 3.24 7.99 5.77
N VAL A 148 1.95 8.13 5.47
CA VAL A 148 1.01 7.01 5.35
C VAL A 148 0.43 6.96 3.95
N VAL A 149 0.55 5.80 3.31
CA VAL A 149 -0.10 5.51 2.03
C VAL A 149 -1.15 4.44 2.25
N ILE A 150 -2.39 4.78 1.88
CA ILE A 150 -3.52 3.83 1.83
C ILE A 150 -3.79 3.56 0.37
N ASN A 151 -3.40 2.37 -0.08
CA ASN A 151 -3.43 1.97 -1.47
C ASN A 151 -4.48 0.86 -1.68
N GLY A 152 -5.27 0.96 -2.74
CA GLY A 152 -6.24 -0.09 -3.04
C GLY A 152 -7.06 0.17 -4.29
N ASP A 153 -8.01 -0.72 -4.55
CA ASP A 153 -8.97 -0.59 -5.65
C ASP A 153 -10.38 -0.92 -5.13
N VAL A 154 -11.25 0.08 -5.08
CA VAL A 154 -12.61 -0.07 -4.56
C VAL A 154 -13.50 -0.98 -5.43
N SER A 155 -13.12 -1.25 -6.67
CA SER A 155 -13.81 -2.19 -7.57
C SER A 155 -13.47 -3.65 -7.25
N GLN A 156 -12.29 -3.91 -6.68
CA GLN A 156 -11.77 -5.25 -6.37
C GLN A 156 -11.97 -5.64 -4.90
N CYS A 157 -13.09 -5.23 -4.31
CA CYS A 157 -13.40 -5.53 -2.91
C CYS A 157 -13.88 -6.97 -2.75
N ASP A 158 -13.12 -7.80 -2.04
CA ASP A 158 -13.46 -9.21 -1.76
C ASP A 158 -14.38 -9.37 -0.53
N LEU A 159 -14.64 -8.29 0.21
CA LEU A 159 -15.50 -8.32 1.39
C LEU A 159 -16.98 -8.48 1.03
N ARG A 160 -17.68 -9.29 1.82
CA ARG A 160 -19.17 -9.35 1.80
C ARG A 160 -19.82 -8.18 2.55
N GLU A 161 -19.03 -7.45 3.32
CA GLU A 161 -19.44 -6.28 4.10
C GLU A 161 -18.88 -4.99 3.49
N THR A 162 -19.21 -3.85 4.10
CA THR A 162 -18.72 -2.54 3.66
C THR A 162 -17.20 -2.46 3.76
N SER A 163 -16.55 -2.05 2.68
CA SER A 163 -15.11 -1.78 2.68
C SER A 163 -14.73 -0.58 3.57
N GLY A 164 -13.69 -0.77 4.38
CA GLY A 164 -13.02 0.27 5.14
C GLY A 164 -12.41 1.36 4.26
N LEU A 165 -11.89 1.02 3.08
CA LEU A 165 -11.39 2.01 2.10
C LEU A 165 -12.51 2.94 1.63
N ARG A 166 -13.68 2.38 1.26
CA ARG A 166 -14.86 3.20 0.89
C ARG A 166 -15.28 4.11 2.04
N THR A 167 -15.24 3.59 3.27
CA THR A 167 -15.57 4.37 4.48
C THR A 167 -14.60 5.54 4.67
N VAL A 168 -13.29 5.33 4.50
CA VAL A 168 -12.28 6.38 4.60
C VAL A 168 -12.46 7.45 3.54
N ILE A 169 -12.68 7.07 2.28
CA ILE A 169 -12.96 8.03 1.19
C ILE A 169 -14.17 8.90 1.54
N HIS A 170 -15.24 8.30 2.06
CA HIS A 170 -16.43 9.03 2.48
C HIS A 170 -16.14 10.01 3.63
N LEU A 171 -15.37 9.59 4.63
CA LEU A 171 -14.97 10.45 5.76
C LEU A 171 -14.10 11.62 5.32
N ILE A 172 -13.12 11.38 4.44
CA ILE A 172 -12.26 12.43 3.89
C ILE A 172 -13.10 13.50 3.20
N LYS A 173 -14.03 13.09 2.34
CA LYS A 173 -14.90 14.01 1.59
C LYS A 173 -15.90 14.72 2.49
N SER A 174 -16.60 13.99 3.36
CA SER A 174 -17.68 14.56 4.21
C SER A 174 -17.16 15.48 5.31
N GLN A 175 -15.96 15.23 5.84
CA GLN A 175 -15.35 16.06 6.88
C GLN A 175 -14.29 17.02 6.36
N MET A 176 -14.10 17.10 5.03
CA MET A 176 -13.08 17.95 4.39
C MET A 176 -11.67 17.74 4.97
N LEU A 177 -11.30 16.47 5.21
CA LEU A 177 -9.97 16.17 5.73
C LEU A 177 -8.91 16.51 4.68
N PRO A 178 -7.75 17.08 5.07
CA PRO A 178 -6.69 17.48 4.16
C PRO A 178 -5.85 16.26 3.72
N VAL A 179 -6.51 15.25 3.15
CA VAL A 179 -5.90 14.01 2.68
C VAL A 179 -6.16 13.91 1.17
N PRO A 180 -5.13 14.08 0.32
CA PRO A 180 -5.31 13.92 -1.12
C PRO A 180 -5.74 12.48 -1.45
N ILE A 181 -6.67 12.39 -2.40
CA ILE A 181 -7.07 11.14 -3.04
C ILE A 181 -6.56 11.22 -4.47
N VAL A 182 -5.64 10.33 -4.83
CA VAL A 182 -5.13 10.20 -6.20
C VAL A 182 -5.77 8.97 -6.82
N GLU A 183 -6.39 9.12 -7.98
CA GLU A 183 -7.17 8.07 -8.64
C GLU A 183 -6.57 7.73 -10.01
N PHE A 184 -5.96 6.55 -10.09
CA PHE A 184 -5.52 5.94 -11.33
C PHE A 184 -6.69 5.29 -12.06
N THR A 185 -6.65 5.36 -13.39
CA THR A 185 -7.61 4.75 -14.30
C THR A 185 -6.93 3.66 -15.13
N LEU A 186 -7.72 2.95 -15.95
CA LEU A 186 -7.20 1.98 -16.92
C LEU A 186 -6.21 2.61 -17.92
N ASN A 187 -6.33 3.92 -18.20
CA ASN A 187 -5.43 4.63 -19.10
C ASN A 187 -4.06 4.91 -18.48
N ASP A 188 -3.92 4.72 -17.17
CA ASP A 188 -2.66 4.92 -16.45
C ASP A 188 -1.86 3.63 -16.27
N ILE A 189 -2.33 2.51 -16.83
CA ILE A 189 -1.65 1.23 -16.79
C ILE A 189 -0.34 1.32 -17.56
N VAL A 190 0.76 0.97 -16.89
CA VAL A 190 2.08 0.90 -17.49
C VAL A 190 2.49 -0.56 -17.59
N ARG A 191 2.04 -1.22 -18.64
CA ARG A 191 2.37 -2.62 -18.95
C ARG A 191 2.71 -2.76 -20.44
N SER A 192 3.18 -3.94 -20.83
CA SER A 192 3.36 -4.25 -22.25
C SER A 192 2.03 -4.14 -22.99
N GLY A 193 2.06 -3.80 -24.29
CA GLY A 193 0.84 -3.66 -25.09
C GLY A 193 -0.04 -4.92 -25.10
N VAL A 194 0.55 -6.11 -24.99
CA VAL A 194 -0.19 -7.37 -24.84
C VAL A 194 -0.96 -7.44 -23.51
N CYS A 195 -0.33 -7.04 -22.41
CA CYS A 195 -0.99 -7.03 -21.10
C CYS A 195 -2.10 -6.00 -21.05
N GLU A 196 -1.88 -4.81 -21.62
CA GLU A 196 -2.92 -3.76 -21.69
C GLU A 196 -4.12 -4.22 -22.50
N MET A 197 -3.90 -4.85 -23.67
CA MET A 197 -4.95 -5.45 -24.49
C MET A 197 -5.84 -6.41 -23.69
N TRP A 198 -5.23 -7.34 -22.94
CA TRP A 198 -6.00 -8.29 -22.13
C TRP A 198 -6.77 -7.63 -20.99
N VAL A 199 -6.16 -6.66 -20.29
CA VAL A 199 -6.85 -5.93 -19.22
C VAL A 199 -8.10 -5.21 -19.74
N ARG A 200 -7.97 -4.49 -20.86
CA ARG A 200 -9.11 -3.79 -21.47
C ARG A 200 -10.21 -4.77 -21.89
N ALA A 201 -9.84 -5.92 -22.47
CA ALA A 201 -10.81 -6.92 -22.90
C ALA A 201 -11.62 -7.52 -21.73
N PHE A 202 -11.01 -7.76 -20.56
CA PHE A 202 -11.75 -8.25 -19.40
C PHE A 202 -12.68 -7.18 -18.81
N GLU A 203 -12.26 -5.92 -18.78
CA GLU A 203 -13.09 -4.82 -18.28
C GLU A 203 -14.33 -4.57 -19.17
N GLU A 204 -14.20 -4.68 -20.50
CA GLU A 204 -15.33 -4.54 -21.44
C GLU A 204 -16.40 -5.62 -21.27
N VAL A 205 -16.03 -6.83 -20.84
CA VAL A 205 -16.95 -7.96 -20.61
C VAL A 205 -17.65 -7.89 -19.25
N HIS A 206 -17.09 -7.14 -18.29
CA HIS A 206 -17.62 -7.00 -16.94
C HIS A 206 -18.54 -5.77 -16.73
N CYS A 207 -18.89 -5.06 -17.82
CA CYS A 207 -19.91 -4.01 -17.85
C CYS A 207 -21.32 -4.52 -18.19
#